data_AF-A0A6P0XQF3-F1
#
_entry.id   AF-A0A6P0XQF3-F1
#
_cell.length_a   1.000
_cell.length_b   1.000
_cell.length_c   1.000
_cell.angle_alpha   90.00
_cell.angle_beta   90.00
_cell.angle_gamma   90.00
#
_symmetry.space_group_name_H-M   'P 1'
#
loop_
_entity.id
_entity.type
_entity.pdbx_description
1 polymer ?
#
loop_
_entity_poly.entity_id
_entity_poly.type
_entity_poly.pdbx_seq_one_letter_code
_entity_poly.pdbx_strand_id
1 'polypeptide(L)'
;PWAEIKALKPRTTGQGGLVYYFVSNSEKGYLLPMRIVGFAKLVRIVEAKTGIDTTDVRPLSQPWMYLILFGCTILLLLVDAWTISNAIAISS
;
A
#
# COMPACT_ATOMS: atom_id res chain seq x y z
N PRO A 1 23.11 -6.08 11.24
CA PRO A 1 22.92 -5.31 12.49
C PRO A 1 22.21 -4.00 12.19
N TRP A 2 21.14 -3.65 12.92
CA TRP A 2 20.35 -2.42 12.68
C TRP A 2 21.19 -1.13 12.76
N ALA A 3 22.32 -1.17 13.46
CA ALA A 3 23.29 -0.07 13.59
C ALA A 3 23.99 0.34 12.28
N GLU A 4 23.87 -0.46 11.21
CA GLU A 4 24.49 -0.14 9.92
C GLU A 4 23.61 0.76 9.04
N ILE A 5 22.32 0.90 9.35
CA ILE A 5 21.35 1.65 8.54
C ILE A 5 21.54 3.14 8.79
N LYS A 6 22.08 3.85 7.80
CA LYS A 6 22.43 5.28 7.89
C LYS A 6 21.32 6.20 7.42
N ALA A 7 20.55 5.78 6.41
CA ALA A 7 19.51 6.62 5.82
C ALA A 7 18.43 5.79 5.12
N LEU A 8 17.24 6.37 5.03
CA LEU A 8 16.16 5.92 4.16
C LEU A 8 16.14 6.80 2.91
N LYS A 9 16.27 6.22 1.72
CA LYS A 9 16.16 6.97 0.46
C LYS A 9 14.90 6.58 -0.31
N PRO A 10 14.04 7.54 -0.70
CA PRO A 10 12.95 7.28 -1.62
C PRO A 10 13.49 7.07 -3.04
N ARG A 11 12.86 6.17 -3.78
CA ARG A 11 13.13 5.85 -5.18
C ARG A 11 11.79 5.71 -5.89
N THR A 12 11.62 6.40 -7.00
CA THR A 12 10.41 6.29 -7.82
C THR A 12 10.45 5.01 -8.65
N THR A 13 9.36 4.25 -8.65
CA THR A 13 9.16 3.08 -9.51
C THR A 13 8.68 3.51 -10.89
N GLY A 14 8.89 2.68 -11.91
CA GLY A 14 8.41 2.94 -13.28
C GLY A 14 6.87 3.08 -13.41
N GLN A 15 6.11 2.67 -12.38
CA GLN A 15 4.65 2.82 -12.31
C GLN A 15 4.22 4.08 -11.53
N GLY A 16 5.16 5.00 -11.22
CA GLY A 16 4.88 6.22 -10.47
C GLY A 16 4.69 6.01 -8.96
N GLY A 17 4.81 4.78 -8.46
CA GLY A 17 4.81 4.50 -7.02
C GLY A 17 6.16 4.85 -6.37
N LEU A 18 6.16 5.21 -5.10
CA LEU A 18 7.38 5.48 -4.32
C LEU A 18 7.82 4.19 -3.61
N VAL A 19 9.07 3.76 -3.75
CA VAL A 19 9.70 2.69 -2.95
C VAL A 19 10.80 3.27 -2.07
N TYR A 20 10.98 2.75 -0.86
CA TYR A 20 12.06 3.20 0.02
C TYR A 20 13.17 2.14 0.08
N TYR A 21 14.41 2.58 0.15
CA TYR A 21 15.57 1.73 0.35
C TYR A 21 16.27 2.12 1.65
N PHE A 22 16.61 1.13 2.46
CA PHE A 22 17.56 1.29 3.56
C PHE A 22 18.96 1.31 2.99
N VAL A 23 19.71 2.37 3.27
CA VAL A 23 21.11 2.49 2.86
C VAL A 23 21.99 2.18 4.07
N SER A 24 22.78 1.11 3.96
CA SER A 24 23.82 0.78 4.95
C SER A 24 25.05 1.69 4.79
N ASN A 25 25.87 1.82 5.83
CA ASN A 25 27.20 2.44 5.77
C ASN A 25 28.10 1.83 4.68
N SER A 26 27.87 0.58 4.27
CA SER A 26 28.59 -0.08 3.16
C SER A 26 27.93 0.14 1.78
N GLU A 27 27.12 1.19 1.60
CA GLU A 27 26.37 1.53 0.38
C GLU A 27 25.39 0.43 -0.14
N LYS A 28 25.23 -0.67 0.59
CA LYS A 28 24.27 -1.71 0.26
C LYS A 28 22.85 -1.20 0.53
N GLY A 29 22.04 -1.16 -0.52
CA GLY A 29 20.64 -0.79 -0.49
C GLY A 29 19.74 -2.00 -0.27
N TYR A 30 19.04 -2.07 0.86
CA TYR A 30 18.01 -3.08 1.11
C TYR A 30 16.64 -2.49 0.78
N LEU A 31 15.89 -3.16 -0.11
CA LEU A 31 14.53 -2.75 -0.46
C LEU A 31 13.62 -2.87 0.75
N LEU A 32 12.89 -1.80 1.08
CA LEU A 32 11.87 -1.85 2.11
C LEU A 32 10.58 -2.47 1.53
N PRO A 33 10.17 -3.66 1.99
CA PRO A 33 8.89 -4.23 1.60
C PRO A 33 7.73 -3.34 2.05
N MET A 34 6.94 -2.88 1.08
CA MET A 34 5.84 -1.94 1.30
C MET A 34 4.47 -2.61 1.44
N ARG A 35 4.38 -3.90 1.05
CA ARG A 35 3.16 -4.70 1.08
C ARG A 35 3.13 -5.61 2.31
N ILE A 36 3.35 -5.04 3.49
CA ILE A 36 3.27 -5.78 4.75
C ILE A 36 2.12 -5.22 5.59
N VAL A 37 1.24 -6.11 6.06
CA VAL A 37 0.23 -5.79 7.07
C VAL A 37 0.96 -5.35 8.34
N GLY A 38 0.86 -4.06 8.69
CA GLY A 38 1.61 -3.48 9.80
C GLY A 38 2.90 -2.76 9.40
N PHE A 39 3.01 -2.29 8.15
CA PHE A 39 4.09 -1.38 7.72
C PHE A 39 4.34 -0.23 8.71
N ALA A 40 3.27 0.38 9.24
CA ALA A 40 3.38 1.43 10.26
C ALA A 40 4.09 0.97 11.56
N LYS A 41 3.90 -0.29 11.96
CA LYS A 41 4.60 -0.89 13.12
C LYS A 41 6.07 -1.10 12.81
N LEU A 42 6.39 -1.55 11.60
CA LEU A 42 7.77 -1.74 11.15
C LEU A 42 8.52 -0.41 11.08
N VAL A 43 7.89 0.63 10.53
CA VAL A 43 8.43 1.99 10.45
C VAL A 43 8.72 2.55 11.86
N ARG A 44 7.80 2.39 12.81
CA ARG A 44 8.04 2.77 14.23
C ARG A 44 9.20 2.01 14.88
N ILE A 45 9.36 0.72 14.60
CA ILE A 45 10.47 -0.08 15.13
C ILE A 45 11.80 0.40 14.54
N VAL A 46 11.82 0.70 13.24
CA VAL A 46 12.99 1.26 12.56
C VAL A 46 13.37 2.59 13.20
N GLU A 47 12.42 3.53 13.31
CA GLU A 47 12.64 4.83 13.96
C GLU A 47 13.16 4.69 15.40
N ALA A 48 12.56 3.81 16.20
CA ALA A 48 13.01 3.55 17.56
C ALA A 48 14.40 2.89 17.65
N LYS A 49 14.86 2.21 16.59
CA LYS A 49 16.15 1.49 16.57
C LYS A 49 17.26 2.27 15.86
N THR A 50 16.93 3.16 14.93
CA THR A 50 17.90 3.91 14.13
C THR A 50 17.89 5.41 14.43
N GLY A 51 16.86 5.92 15.12
CA GLY A 51 16.69 7.36 15.38
C GLY A 51 16.41 8.19 14.12
N ILE A 52 16.16 7.54 12.98
CA ILE A 52 15.85 8.20 11.71
C ILE A 52 14.37 8.60 11.74
N ASP A 53 14.10 9.88 11.52
CA ASP A 53 12.73 10.39 11.37
C ASP A 53 12.08 9.76 10.14
N THR A 54 11.04 8.96 10.38
CA THR A 54 10.30 8.25 9.33
C THR A 54 8.88 8.77 9.16
N THR A 55 8.59 9.98 9.65
CA THR A 55 7.27 10.62 9.61
C THR A 55 6.68 10.70 8.20
N ASP A 56 7.53 10.79 7.16
CA ASP A 56 7.10 10.89 5.75
C ASP A 56 6.98 9.54 5.03
N VAL A 57 7.17 8.43 5.74
CA VAL A 57 7.18 7.07 5.19
C VAL A 57 5.77 6.49 5.27
N ARG A 58 4.96 6.78 4.24
CA ARG A 58 3.59 6.28 4.16
C ARG A 58 3.52 4.97 3.35
N PRO A 59 2.65 4.02 3.75
CA PRO A 59 2.45 2.80 2.97
C PRO A 59 1.96 3.13 1.56
N LEU A 60 2.51 2.42 0.56
CA LEU A 60 2.19 2.57 -0.87
C LEU A 60 0.77 2.05 -1.23
N SER A 61 -0.10 1.77 -0.27
CA SER A 61 -1.48 1.44 -0.57
C SER A 61 -2.19 2.71 -1.03
N GLN A 62 -2.18 2.99 -2.34
CA GLN A 62 -3.00 4.04 -2.95
C GLN A 62 -4.46 3.73 -2.63
N PRO A 63 -5.11 4.42 -1.66
CA PRO A 63 -6.44 4.07 -1.18
C PRO A 63 -7.49 4.14 -2.30
N TRP A 64 -7.19 4.96 -3.31
CA TRP A 64 -7.90 5.09 -4.57
C TRP A 64 -8.18 3.76 -5.29
N MET A 65 -7.26 2.80 -5.27
CA MET A 65 -7.47 1.50 -5.92
C MET A 65 -8.68 0.77 -5.31
N TYR A 66 -8.79 0.78 -3.98
CA TYR A 66 -9.89 0.14 -3.28
C TYR A 66 -11.21 0.89 -3.50
N LEU A 67 -11.17 2.21 -3.64
CA LEU A 67 -12.36 3.01 -3.97
C LEU A 67 -12.91 2.67 -5.36
N ILE A 68 -12.04 2.50 -6.37
CA ILE A 68 -12.45 2.08 -7.71
C ILE A 68 -13.04 0.67 -7.68
N LEU A 69 -12.35 -0.26 -7.00
CA LEU A 69 -12.83 -1.64 -6.87
C LEU A 69 -14.19 -1.68 -6.19
N PHE A 70 -14.36 -0.93 -5.10
CA PHE A 70 -15.63 -0.80 -4.39
C PHE A 70 -16.74 -0.24 -5.28
N GLY A 71 -16.44 0.78 -6.09
CA GLY A 71 -17.39 1.32 -7.07
C GLY A 71 -17.81 0.29 -8.11
N CYS A 72 -16.86 -0.47 -8.66
CA CYS A 72 -17.17 -1.59 -9.57
C CYS A 72 -18.05 -2.65 -8.89
N THR A 73 -17.78 -2.99 -7.63
CA THR A 73 -18.60 -3.95 -6.87
C THR A 73 -20.03 -3.47 -6.69
N ILE A 74 -20.24 -2.18 -6.36
CA ILE A 74 -21.59 -1.61 -6.26
C ILE A 74 -22.31 -1.68 -7.61
N LEU A 75 -21.61 -1.35 -8.70
CA LEU A 75 -22.20 -1.41 -10.04
C LEU A 75 -22.66 -2.82 -10.42
N LEU A 76 -21.85 -3.84 -10.11
CA LEU A 76 -22.23 -5.25 -10.30
C LEU A 76 -23.47 -5.61 -9.49
N LEU A 77 -23.53 -5.21 -8.22
CA LEU A 77 -24.70 -5.48 -7.36
C LEU A 77 -25.98 -4.82 -7.88
N LEU A 78 -25.88 -3.59 -8.43
CA LEU A 78 -27.03 -2.91 -9.02
C LEU A 78 -27.54 -3.63 -10.27
N VAL A 79 -26.63 -4.10 -11.12
CA VAL A 79 -26.96 -4.88 -12.33
C VAL A 79 -27.60 -6.21 -11.94
N ASP A 80 -27.06 -6.91 -10.94
CA ASP A 80 -27.64 -8.15 -10.43
C ASP A 80 -29.05 -7.93 -9.88
N ALA A 81 -29.24 -6.91 -9.04
CA ALA A 81 -30.55 -6.58 -8.48
C ALA A 81 -31.58 -6.22 -9.56
N TRP A 82 -31.16 -5.46 -10.57
CA TRP A 82 -32.01 -5.12 -11.72
C TRP A 82 -32.37 -6.37 -12.54
N THR A 83 -31.40 -7.24 -12.81
CA THR A 83 -31.61 -8.49 -13.55
C THR A 83 -32.59 -9.40 -12.81
N ILE A 84 -32.41 -9.57 -11.49
CA ILE A 84 -33.31 -10.36 -10.65
C ILE A 84 -34.73 -9.76 -10.66
N SER A 85 -34.86 -8.45 -10.54
CA SER A 85 -36.18 -7.79 -10.54
C SER A 85 -36.91 -7.97 -11.88
N ASN A 86 -36.20 -7.86 -13.02
CA ASN A 86 -36.79 -8.14 -14.33
C ASN A 86 -37.16 -9.62 -14.48
N ALA A 87 -36.31 -10.54 -14.02
CA ALA A 87 -36.61 -11.97 -14.07
C ALA A 87 -37.87 -12.32 -13.26
N ILE A 88 -38.04 -11.74 -12.07
CA ILE A 88 -39.24 -11.90 -11.25
C ILE A 88 -40.46 -11.33 -11.99
N ALA A 89 -40.37 -10.11 -12.53
CA ALA A 89 -41.47 -9.45 -13.23
C ALA A 89 -41.93 -10.18 -14.51
N ILE A 90 -41.02 -10.87 -15.20
CA ILE A 90 -41.35 -11.68 -16.37
C ILE A 90 -41.96 -13.04 -15.97
N SER A 91 -41.65 -13.53 -14.76
CA SER A 91 -42.16 -14.81 -14.24
C SER A 91 -43.53 -14.74 -13.55
N SER A 92 -44.01 -13.53 -13.24
CA SER A 92 -45.31 -13.23 -12.61
C SER A 92 -46.35 -12.81 -13.65
#